data_AF-X0ZXI5-F1
#
_entry.id   AF-X0ZXI5-F1
#
_cell.length_a   1.000
_cell.length_b   1.000
_cell.length_c   1.000
_cell.angle_alpha   90.00
_cell.angle_beta   90.00
_cell.angle_gamma   90.00
#
_symmetry.space_group_name_H-M   'P 1'
#
loop_
_entity.id
_entity.type
_entity.pdbx_description
1 polymer ?
#
loop_
_entity_poly.entity_id
_entity_poly.type
_entity_poly.pdbx_seq_one_letter_code
_entity_poly.pdbx_strand_id
1 'polypeptide(L)'
;MVRKEGHNLCIDDIKEIINKKPDILIVGTGYYGLMKVPEELIEHIKSSGIKQIIVKKTGDACNEYNKLCKKKNIVAAFHLTC
;
A
#
# COMPACT_ATOMS: atom_id res chain seq x y z
N MET A 1 6.44 -10.22 -24.78
CA MET A 1 5.91 -9.11 -23.95
C MET A 1 4.52 -9.49 -23.44
N VAL A 2 4.40 -10.18 -22.30
CA VAL A 2 3.16 -10.16 -21.51
C VAL A 2 3.39 -10.66 -20.08
N ARG A 3 2.93 -9.84 -19.12
CA ARG A 3 2.33 -10.18 -17.81
C ARG A 3 3.25 -10.86 -16.80
N LYS A 4 4.06 -10.04 -16.10
CA LYS A 4 4.43 -10.35 -14.71
C LYS A 4 3.14 -10.39 -13.90
N GLU A 5 2.93 -11.50 -13.22
CA GLU A 5 1.79 -11.82 -12.37
C GLU A 5 1.42 -10.62 -11.48
N GLY A 6 0.35 -9.94 -11.86
CA GLY A 6 -0.22 -8.82 -11.12
C GLY A 6 -1.08 -9.36 -9.99
N HIS A 7 -0.49 -10.09 -9.03
CA HIS A 7 -1.15 -10.48 -7.77
C HIS A 7 -0.33 -10.18 -6.51
N ASN A 8 0.95 -9.82 -6.66
CA ASN A 8 1.79 -9.42 -5.54
C ASN A 8 2.14 -7.93 -5.66
N LEU A 9 2.03 -7.15 -4.57
CA LEU A 9 2.82 -5.92 -4.43
C LEU A 9 4.26 -6.31 -4.78
N CYS A 10 4.80 -5.75 -5.86
CA CYS A 10 6.19 -6.02 -6.16
C CYS A 10 7.01 -5.40 -5.02
N ILE A 11 8.01 -6.12 -4.52
CA ILE A 11 8.92 -5.59 -3.49
C ILE A 11 9.52 -4.25 -3.92
N ASP A 12 9.68 -4.04 -5.23
CA ASP A 12 10.15 -2.79 -5.83
C ASP A 12 9.21 -1.60 -5.54
N ASP A 13 7.90 -1.76 -5.74
CA ASP A 13 6.90 -0.73 -5.37
C ASP A 13 7.02 -0.37 -3.89
N ILE A 14 7.19 -1.38 -3.03
CA ILE A 14 7.32 -1.15 -1.58
C ILE A 14 8.62 -0.42 -1.25
N LYS A 15 9.73 -0.78 -1.89
CA LYS A 15 11.01 -0.10 -1.71
C LYS A 15 10.92 1.37 -2.10
N GLU A 16 10.27 1.69 -3.22
CA GLU A 16 10.06 3.08 -3.61
C GLU A 16 9.18 3.85 -2.59
N ILE A 17 8.12 3.22 -2.11
CA ILE A 17 7.24 3.79 -1.08
C ILE A 17 8.00 4.06 0.21
N ILE A 18 8.79 3.09 0.66
CA ILE A 18 9.65 3.20 1.84
C ILE A 18 10.66 4.34 1.65
N ASN A 19 11.28 4.44 0.48
CA ASN A 19 12.25 5.48 0.18
C ASN A 19 11.61 6.88 0.19
N LYS A 20 10.35 7.00 -0.21
CA LYS A 20 9.56 8.24 -0.11
C LYS A 20 9.20 8.63 1.32
N LYS A 21 9.36 7.75 2.30
CA LYS A 21 9.07 7.98 3.74
C LYS A 21 7.74 8.71 4.00
N PRO A 22 6.59 8.19 3.54
CA PRO A 22 5.30 8.77 3.86
C PRO A 22 4.98 8.67 5.36
N ASP A 23 4.16 9.57 5.88
CA ASP A 23 3.60 9.45 7.23
C ASP A 23 2.60 8.28 7.30
N ILE A 24 1.82 8.08 6.23
CA ILE A 24 0.80 7.02 6.16
C ILE A 24 0.91 6.26 4.85
N LEU A 25 0.94 4.93 4.95
CA LEU A 25 0.83 4.02 3.81
C LEU A 25 -0.55 3.37 3.80
N ILE A 26 -1.26 3.52 2.69
CA ILE A 26 -2.55 2.87 2.46
C ILE A 26 -2.35 1.75 1.44
N VAL A 27 -2.70 0.52 1.80
CA VAL A 27 -2.59 -0.64 0.90
C VAL A 27 -4.00 -1.11 0.54
N GLY A 28 -4.31 -1.04 -0.77
CA GLY A 28 -5.53 -1.57 -1.35
C GLY A 28 -5.34 -3.02 -1.76
N THR A 29 -5.96 -3.96 -1.05
CA THR A 29 -5.80 -5.42 -1.25
C THR A 29 -6.65 -6.00 -2.39
N GLY A 30 -7.08 -5.15 -3.32
CA GLY A 30 -8.02 -5.49 -4.38
C GLY A 30 -9.48 -5.48 -3.92
N TYR A 31 -10.40 -5.76 -4.84
CA TYR A 31 -11.83 -5.83 -4.56
C TYR A 31 -12.17 -7.02 -3.63
N TYR A 32 -11.50 -8.15 -3.86
CA TYR A 32 -11.70 -9.38 -3.09
C TYR A 32 -10.89 -9.45 -1.79
N GLY A 33 -9.94 -8.54 -1.57
CA GLY A 33 -9.12 -8.53 -0.35
C GLY A 33 -8.22 -9.75 -0.19
N LEU A 34 -7.90 -10.45 -1.29
CA LEU A 34 -7.13 -11.69 -1.30
C LEU A 34 -5.63 -11.47 -1.08
N MET A 35 -5.16 -10.24 -1.29
CA MET A 35 -3.78 -9.88 -1.05
C MET A 35 -3.54 -9.76 0.46
N LYS A 36 -2.76 -10.69 1.02
CA LYS A 36 -2.26 -10.59 2.39
C LYS A 36 -0.90 -9.89 2.40
N VAL A 37 -0.81 -8.85 3.23
CA VAL A 37 0.47 -8.20 3.53
C VAL A 37 1.12 -9.01 4.66
N PRO A 38 2.29 -9.64 4.44
CA PRO A 38 2.98 -10.36 5.51
C PRO A 38 3.39 -9.41 6.63
N GLU A 39 3.37 -9.90 7.87
CA GLU A 39 3.72 -9.10 9.05
C GLU A 39 5.14 -8.56 9.00
N GLU A 40 6.10 -9.34 8.49
CA GLU A 40 7.49 -8.92 8.29
C GLU A 40 7.58 -7.61 7.46
N LEU A 41 6.71 -7.47 6.46
CA LEU A 41 6.65 -6.28 5.62
C LEU A 41 6.09 -5.09 6.39
N ILE A 42 5.06 -5.30 7.20
CA ILE A 42 4.48 -4.28 8.10
C ILE A 42 5.54 -3.79 9.08
N GLU A 43 6.32 -4.69 9.66
CA GLU A 43 7.41 -4.37 10.57
C GLU A 43 8.55 -3.62 9.87
N HIS A 44 8.92 -4.05 8.66
CA HIS A 44 9.94 -3.39 7.86
C HIS A 44 9.52 -1.96 7.49
N ILE A 45 8.25 -1.78 7.12
CA ILE A 45 7.67 -0.48 6.80
C ILE A 45 7.61 0.43 8.04
N LYS A 46 7.17 -0.10 9.19
CA LYS A 46 7.18 0.64 10.46
C LYS A 46 8.59 1.06 10.88
N SER A 47 9.56 0.14 10.77
CA SER A 47 10.97 0.43 11.06
C SER A 47 11.58 1.43 10.09
N SER A 48 11.07 1.50 8.86
CA SER A 48 11.53 2.45 7.86
C SER A 48 11.10 3.90 8.11
N GLY A 49 10.25 4.14 9.12
CA GLY A 49 9.81 5.48 9.52
C GLY A 49 8.39 5.82 9.09
N ILE A 50 7.64 4.87 8.53
CA ILE A 50 6.22 5.06 8.21
C ILE A 50 5.42 4.93 9.51
N LYS A 51 4.72 5.99 9.92
CA LYS A 51 4.02 6.05 11.21
C LYS A 51 2.79 5.15 11.26
N GLN A 52 2.08 5.02 10.14
CA GLN A 52 0.83 4.27 10.09
C GLN A 52 0.65 3.53 8.78
N ILE A 53 0.21 2.28 8.87
CA ILE A 53 -0.13 1.44 7.70
C ILE A 53 -1.60 1.07 7.81
N ILE A 54 -2.35 1.27 6.73
CA ILE A 54 -3.78 0.98 6.64
C ILE A 54 -3.99 -0.01 5.50
N VAL A 55 -4.36 -1.24 5.83
CA VAL A 55 -4.67 -2.28 4.85
C VAL A 55 -6.18 -2.41 4.75
N LYS A 56 -6.75 -2.08 3.57
CA LYS A 56 -8.19 -2.12 3.33
C LYS A 56 -8.51 -2.57 1.91
N LYS A 57 -9.77 -2.90 1.66
CA LYS A 57 -10.28 -3.11 0.30
C LYS A 57 -10.06 -1.84 -0.52
N THR A 58 -9.81 -1.99 -1.82
CA THR A 58 -9.49 -0.85 -2.71
C THR A 58 -10.53 0.28 -2.63
N GLY A 59 -11.82 -0.05 -2.52
CA GLY A 59 -12.90 0.94 -2.38
C GLY A 59 -12.76 1.82 -1.12
N ASP A 60 -12.59 1.19 0.05
CA ASP A 60 -12.37 1.91 1.31
C ASP A 60 -11.04 2.65 1.34
N ALA A 61 -9.98 2.03 0.81
CA ALA A 61 -8.65 2.60 0.74
C ALA A 61 -8.62 3.90 -0.09
N CYS A 62 -9.32 3.94 -1.23
CA CYS A 62 -9.48 5.16 -2.03
C CYS A 62 -10.19 6.27 -1.26
N ASN A 63 -11.23 5.93 -0.49
CA ASN A 63 -12.00 6.91 0.25
C ASN A 63 -11.17 7.53 1.39
N GLU A 64 -10.41 6.72 2.12
CA GLU A 64 -9.50 7.19 3.16
C GLU A 64 -8.33 8.00 2.59
N TYR A 65 -7.76 7.56 1.47
CA TYR A 65 -6.74 8.34 0.76
C TYR A 65 -7.26 9.72 0.38
N ASN A 66 -8.44 9.82 -0.25
CA ASN A 66 -9.01 11.12 -0.64
C ASN A 66 -9.26 12.07 0.54
N LYS A 67 -9.64 11.54 1.71
CA LYS A 67 -9.81 12.35 2.93
C LYS A 67 -8.48 12.85 3.48
N LEU A 68 -7.46 11.99 3.48
CA LEU A 68 -6.21 12.24 4.19
C LEU A 68 -5.10 12.86 3.33
N CYS A 69 -5.12 12.63 2.00
CA CYS A 69 -4.16 13.16 1.03
C CYS A 69 -4.10 14.70 1.05
N LYS A 70 -5.16 15.39 1.47
CA LYS A 70 -5.18 16.85 1.61
C LYS A 70 -4.39 17.41 2.79
N LYS A 71 -4.02 16.57 3.76
CA LYS A 71 -3.44 17.03 5.05
C LYS A 71 -2.09 16.40 5.39
N LYS A 72 -1.76 15.22 4.84
CA LYS A 72 -0.57 14.47 5.22
C LYS A 72 0.14 13.90 3.99
N ASN A 73 1.44 13.64 4.14
CA ASN A 73 2.22 12.86 3.17
C ASN A 73 1.77 11.42 3.23
N ILE A 74 0.94 11.03 2.27
CA ILE A 74 0.36 9.69 2.18
C ILE A 74 0.73 9.11 0.85
N VAL A 75 1.09 7.83 0.89
CA VAL A 75 1.23 7.04 -0.32
C VAL A 75 0.20 5.92 -0.26
N ALA A 76 -0.50 5.72 -1.37
CA ALA A 76 -1.39 4.59 -1.52
C ALA A 76 -0.86 3.64 -2.58
N ALA A 77 -0.74 2.37 -2.22
CA ALA A 77 -0.42 1.29 -3.12
C ALA A 77 -1.73 0.54 -3.43
N PHE A 78 -2.27 0.76 -4.61
CA PHE A 78 -3.49 0.09 -5.06
C PHE A 78 -3.13 -1.05 -6.00
N HIS A 79 -3.54 -2.25 -5.63
CA HIS A 79 -3.50 -3.37 -6.55
C HIS A 79 -4.70 -3.25 -7.51
N LEU A 80 -4.43 -2.91 -8.78
CA LEU A 80 -5.43 -2.68 -9.83
C LEU A 80 -5.81 -3.95 -10.59
N THR A 81 -5.23 -5.09 -10.24
CA THR A 81 -5.43 -6.36 -10.92
C THR A 81 -6.30 -7.28 -10.07
N CYS A 82 -7.40 -7.75 -10.69
CA CYS A 82 -8.33 -8.73 -10.17
C CYS A 82 -7.69 -10.12 -10.07
#